data_AF-A0AAP0G195-F1
#
_entry.id   AF-A0AAP0G195-F1
#
_cell.length_a   1.000
_cell.length_b   1.000
_cell.length_c   1.000
_cell.angle_alpha   90.00
_cell.angle_beta   90.00
_cell.angle_gamma   90.00
#
_symmetry.space_group_name_H-M   'P 1'
#
loop_
_entity.id
_entity.type
_entity.pdbx_description
1 polymer ?
#
loop_
_entity_poly.entity_id
_entity_poly.type
_entity_poly.pdbx_seq_one_letter_code
_entity_poly.pdbx_strand_id
1 'polypeptide(L)' 'MNQPLGYVFEEHPDYICKLRKALYGLKQAPRAWYGKIAEYLQFCGYLASNSDSSLFIKK' A
#
# COMPACT_ATOMS: atom_id res chain seq x y z
N MET A 1 -19.43 6.40 -10.14
CA MET A 1 -17.99 6.25 -10.45
C MET A 1 -17.91 5.97 -11.93
N ASN A 2 -17.05 6.67 -12.66
CA ASN A 2 -16.95 6.53 -14.12
C ASN A 2 -15.58 5.94 -14.48
N GLN A 3 -15.50 5.30 -15.63
CA GLN A 3 -14.23 4.82 -16.18
C GLN A 3 -13.31 6.00 -16.47
N PRO A 4 -11.99 5.87 -16.19
CA PRO A 4 -11.06 6.93 -16.50
C PRO A 4 -10.90 7.07 -18.02
N LEU A 5 -10.70 8.31 -18.48
CA LEU A 5 -10.36 8.59 -19.87
C LEU A 5 -9.15 7.75 -20.31
N GLY A 6 -9.27 7.09 -21.46
CA GLY A 6 -8.24 6.19 -22.01
C GLY A 6 -8.34 4.73 -21.57
N TYR A 7 -9.26 4.39 -20.67
CA TYR A 7 -9.53 3.00 -20.23
C TYR A 7 -11.02 2.66 -20.34
N VAL A 8 -11.73 3.29 -21.27
CA VAL A 8 -13.15 3.05 -21.48
C VAL A 8 -13.33 1.68 -22.16
N PHE A 9 -14.19 0.85 -21.59
CA PHE A 9 -14.53 -0.46 -22.11
C PHE A 9 -16.03 -0.52 -22.40
N GLU A 10 -16.38 -0.46 -23.69
CA GLU A 10 -17.77 -0.29 -24.16
C GLU A 10 -18.67 -1.47 -23.81
N GLU A 11 -18.12 -2.69 -23.78
CA GLU A 11 -18.89 -3.90 -23.45
C GLU A 11 -19.33 -3.94 -21.99
N HIS A 12 -18.59 -3.28 -21.08
CA HIS A 12 -18.88 -3.26 -19.65
C HIS A 12 -18.71 -1.82 -19.11
N PRO A 13 -19.66 -0.92 -19.37
CA PRO A 13 -19.53 0.51 -19.06
C PRO A 13 -19.55 0.82 -17.56
N ASP A 14 -20.03 -0.12 -16.74
CA ASP A 14 -20.10 -0.05 -15.29
C ASP A 14 -18.80 -0.45 -14.59
N TYR A 15 -17.84 -1.03 -15.32
CA TYR A 15 -16.55 -1.40 -14.74
C TYR A 15 -15.77 -0.17 -14.28
N ILE A 16 -14.97 -0.35 -13.23
CA ILE A 16 -14.10 0.69 -12.69
C ILE A 16 -12.70 0.12 -12.47
N CYS A 17 -11.70 1.00 -12.46
CA CYS A 17 -10.33 0.57 -12.20
C CYS A 17 -10.14 0.17 -10.73
N LYS A 18 -9.77 -1.10 -10.51
CA LYS A 18 -9.36 -1.60 -9.19
C LYS A 18 -7.85 -1.49 -9.03
N LEU A 19 -7.42 -0.70 -8.04
CA LEU A 19 -6.02 -0.58 -7.70
C LEU A 19 -5.48 -1.90 -7.12
N ARG A 20 -4.53 -2.55 -7.81
CA ARG A 20 -3.92 -3.82 -7.34
C ARG A 20 -2.70 -3.63 -6.44
N LYS A 21 -1.98 -2.52 -6.58
CA LYS A 21 -0.78 -2.17 -5.80
C LYS A 21 -0.83 -0.68 -5.46
N ALA A 22 -0.28 -0.28 -4.32
CA ALA A 22 -0.21 1.13 -3.97
C ALA A 22 0.59 1.89 -5.05
N LEU A 23 -0.04 2.89 -5.66
CA LEU A 23 0.67 3.86 -6.49
C LEU A 23 1.24 4.95 -5.58
N TYR A 24 2.41 5.47 -5.94
CA TYR A 24 2.94 6.67 -5.31
C TYR A 24 1.94 7.82 -5.42
N GLY A 25 1.88 8.67 -4.40
CA GLY A 25 0.97 9.82 -4.35
C GLY A 25 -0.44 9.54 -3.81
N LEU A 26 -0.83 8.27 -3.56
CA LEU A 26 -2.04 8.01 -2.79
C LEU A 26 -1.82 8.40 -1.32
N LYS A 27 -2.83 9.01 -0.70
CA LYS A 27 -2.86 9.29 0.75
C LYS A 27 -2.63 8.04 1.60
N GLN A 28 -3.03 6.86 1.12
CA GLN A 28 -2.85 5.57 1.80
C GLN A 28 -1.53 4.88 1.47
N ALA A 29 -0.78 5.35 0.47
CA ALA A 29 0.48 4.72 0.07
C ALA A 29 1.50 4.64 1.21
N PRO A 30 1.73 5.70 2.04
CA PRO A 30 2.68 5.61 3.15
C PRO A 30 2.32 4.54 4.17
N ARG A 31 1.02 4.38 4.48
CA ARG A 31 0.53 3.36 5.43
C ARG A 31 0.71 1.95 4.88
N ALA A 32 0.39 1.74 3.60
CA ALA A 32 0.59 0.44 2.95
C ALA A 32 2.08 0.05 2.89
N TRP A 33 2.95 1.02 2.60
CA TRP A 33 4.40 0.83 2.62
C TRP A 33 4.93 0.52 4.02
N TYR A 34 4.50 1.26 5.04
CA TYR A 34 4.86 0.97 6.42
C TYR A 34 4.49 -0.46 6.80
N GLY A 35 3.26 -0.90 6.52
CA GLY A 35 2.83 -2.26 6.81
C GLY A 35 3.72 -3.32 6.14
N LYS A 36 4.05 -3.13 4.86
CA LYS A 36 4.93 -4.06 4.14
C LYS A 36 6.35 -4.10 4.69
N ILE A 37 6.91 -2.95 5.05
CA ILE A 37 8.25 -2.87 5.64
C ILE A 37 8.25 -3.49 7.05
N ALA A 38 7.26 -3.18 7.87
CA ALA A 38 7.11 -3.71 9.22
C ALA A 38 7.01 -5.25 9.21
N GLU A 39 6.16 -5.82 8.34
CA GLU A 39 6.05 -7.28 8.14
C GLU A 39 7.40 -7.90 7.79
N TYR A 40 8.14 -7.28 6.85
CA TYR A 40 9.44 -7.79 6.42
C TYR A 40 10.50 -7.71 7.52
N LEU A 41 10.59 -6.58 8.24
CA LEU A 41 11.53 -6.40 9.34
C LEU A 41 11.26 -7.40 10.48
N GLN A 42 9.99 -7.63 10.81
CA GLN A 42 9.59 -8.65 11.79
C GLN A 42 9.99 -10.06 11.35
N PHE A 43 9.76 -10.39 10.08
CA PHE A 43 10.22 -11.66 9.49
C PHE A 43 11.76 -11.80 9.59
N CYS A 44 12.51 -10.71 9.42
CA CYS A 44 13.96 -10.69 9.61
C CYS A 44 14.42 -10.71 11.07
N GLY A 45 13.50 -10.80 12.05
CA GLY A 45 13.79 -10.87 13.48
C GLY A 45 13.99 -9.51 14.16
N TYR A 46 13.59 -8.41 13.53
CA TYR A 46 13.55 -7.10 14.18
C TYR A 46 12.26 -6.94 14.99
N LEU A 47 12.32 -6.21 16.10
CA LEU A 47 11.18 -5.86 16.94
C LEU A 47 10.92 -4.35 16.84
N ALA A 48 9.65 -3.96 16.73
CA ALA A 48 9.27 -2.56 16.76
C ALA A 48 9.57 -1.95 18.14
N SER A 49 10.08 -0.73 18.16
CA SER A 49 10.32 0.03 19.39
C SER A 49 9.00 0.55 19.98
N ASN A 50 8.88 0.50 21.31
CA ASN A 50 7.75 1.11 22.02
C ASN A 50 7.83 2.65 22.05
N SER A 51 9.03 3.20 21.87
CA SER A 51 9.27 4.65 21.94
C SER A 51 9.05 5.37 20.61
N ASP A 52 9.19 4.65 19.48
CA ASP A 52 9.04 5.23 18.14
C ASP A 52 8.52 4.17 17.16
N SER A 53 7.38 4.47 16.52
CA SER A 53 6.73 3.59 15.54
C SER A 53 7.57 3.30 14.27
N SER A 54 8.57 4.13 13.98
CA SER A 54 9.45 3.99 12.82
C SER A 54 10.76 3.25 13.14
N LEU A 55 11.02 2.98 14.43
CA LEU A 55 12.25 2.34 14.89
C LEU A 55 12.07 0.83 15.09
N PHE A 56 12.97 0.05 14.53
CA PHE A 56 13.02 -1.41 14.67
C PHE A 56 14.40 -1.84 15.17
N ILE A 57 14.44 -2.73 16.16
CA ILE A 57 15.67 -3.14 16.86
C ILE A 57 15.83 -4.65 16.74
N LYS A 58 17.05 -5.10 16.40
CA LYS A 58 17.44 -6.51 16.39
C LYS A 58 18.57 -6.70 17.41
N LYS A 59 18.41 -7.66 18.31
CA LYS A 59 19.42 -8.02 19.31
C LYS A 59 20.53 -8.86 18.69
#